data_AF-A0A526QFB1-F1
#
_entry.id   AF-A0A526QFB1-F1
#
_cell.length_a   1.000
_cell.length_b   1.000
_cell.length_c   1.000
_cell.angle_alpha   90.00
_cell.angle_beta   90.00
_cell.angle_gamma   90.00
#
_symmetry.space_group_name_H-M   'P 1'
#
loop_
_entity.id
_entity.type
_entity.pdbx_description
1 polymer ?
#
loop_
_entity_poly.entity_id
_entity_poly.type
_entity_poly.pdbx_seq_one_letter_code
_entity_poly.pdbx_strand_id
1 'polypeptide(L)'
;MPEQIQSIISNLRAFGVKRLAMLGGIAALVMTVIGVASIYLNRPAYETLYVGLERSDVNQIGLVLGEAGIGFDVGADGTSVLVPAGTTAQARMMLAEKGLPTSANAGYELFDNVG
;
A
#
# COMPACT_ATOMS: atom_id res chain seq x y z
N MET A 1 40.17 9.15 19.26
CA MET A 1 38.76 9.47 18.92
C MET A 1 38.67 10.97 18.71
N PRO A 2 38.02 11.46 17.65
CA PRO A 2 37.92 12.90 17.39
C PRO A 2 37.34 13.62 18.61
N GLU A 3 37.93 14.75 19.02
CA GLU A 3 37.59 15.47 20.26
C GLU A 3 36.10 15.88 20.36
N GLN A 4 35.43 15.96 19.22
CA GLN A 4 33.99 16.17 19.08
C GLN A 4 33.18 15.04 19.74
N ILE A 5 33.64 13.79 19.69
CA ILE A 5 32.94 12.67 20.34
C ILE A 5 33.09 12.74 21.85
N GLN A 6 34.25 13.17 22.35
CA GLN A 6 34.49 13.30 23.79
C GLN A 6 33.64 14.40 24.42
N SER A 7 33.50 15.54 23.73
CA SER A 7 32.63 16.64 24.17
C SER A 7 31.15 16.26 24.15
N ILE A 8 30.70 15.46 23.18
CA ILE A 8 29.32 14.93 23.16
C ILE A 8 29.07 14.00 24.35
N ILE A 9 30.00 13.08 24.64
CA ILE A 9 29.85 12.12 25.74
C ILE A 9 29.90 12.81 27.11
N SER A 10 30.77 13.81 27.30
CA SER A 10 30.85 14.56 28.54
C SER A 10 29.59 15.40 28.78
N ASN A 11 29.07 16.06 27.74
CA ASN A 11 27.80 16.78 27.80
C ASN A 11 26.63 15.83 28.12
N LEU A 12 26.59 14.64 27.51
CA LEU A 12 25.57 13.63 27.81
C LEU A 12 25.62 13.16 29.26
N ARG A 13 26.81 12.89 29.80
CA ARG A 13 26.99 12.53 31.22
C ARG A 13 26.64 13.68 32.17
N ALA A 14 26.87 14.93 31.77
CA ALA A 14 26.56 16.12 32.57
C ALA A 14 25.05 16.34 32.80
N PHE A 15 24.17 15.76 31.97
CA PHE A 15 22.72 15.86 32.16
C PHE A 15 22.19 15.04 33.36
N GLY A 16 22.96 14.10 33.89
CA GLY A 16 22.56 13.23 35.00
C GLY A 16 21.60 12.12 34.57
N VAL A 17 21.61 11.02 35.34
CA VAL A 17 20.91 9.75 35.01
C VAL A 17 19.42 9.96 34.72
N LYS A 18 18.74 10.86 35.45
CA LYS A 18 17.31 11.14 35.28
C LYS A 18 16.96 11.76 33.92
N ARG A 19 17.75 12.76 33.47
CA ARG A 19 17.52 13.39 32.15
C ARG A 19 17.90 12.45 31.02
N LEU A 20 18.96 11.66 31.19
CA LEU A 20 19.35 10.66 30.20
C LEU A 20 18.27 9.57 30.04
N ALA A 21 17.68 9.10 31.15
CA ALA A 21 16.58 8.15 31.14
C ALA A 21 15.33 8.71 30.46
N MET A 22 14.98 9.97 30.73
CA MET A 22 13.89 10.66 30.00
C MET A 22 14.17 10.76 28.50
N LEU A 23 15.38 11.16 28.12
CA LEU A 23 15.78 11.26 26.71
C LEU A 23 15.71 9.90 26.01
N GLY A 24 16.18 8.84 26.67
CA GLY A 24 16.08 7.47 26.18
C GLY A 24 14.63 6.99 26.05
N GLY A 25 13.77 7.34 27.01
CA GLY A 25 12.33 7.03 26.96
C GLY A 25 11.63 7.71 25.79
N ILE A 26 11.93 9.00 25.54
CA ILE A 26 11.40 9.74 24.38
C ILE A 26 11.89 9.11 23.07
N ALA A 27 13.19 8.79 22.97
CA ALA A 27 13.74 8.15 21.79
C ALA A 27 13.09 6.79 21.51
N ALA A 28 12.88 5.97 22.55
CA ALA A 28 12.17 4.70 22.43
C ALA A 28 10.73 4.89 21.96
N LEU A 29 9.99 5.85 22.56
CA LEU A 29 8.62 6.18 22.16
C LEU A 29 8.55 6.56 20.67
N VAL A 30 9.42 7.46 20.22
CA VAL A 30 9.47 7.92 18.82
C VAL A 30 9.74 6.73 17.88
N MET A 31 10.70 5.88 18.22
CA MET A 31 11.01 4.67 17.44
C MET A 31 9.80 3.72 17.37
N THR A 32 9.10 3.51 18.49
CA THR A 32 7.88 2.69 18.53
C THR A 32 6.78 3.28 17.66
N VAL A 33 6.53 4.59 17.76
CA VAL A 33 5.49 5.27 16.97
C VAL A 33 5.80 5.16 15.47
N ILE A 34 7.04 5.42 15.05
CA ILE A 34 7.45 5.31 13.65
C ILE A 34 7.34 3.86 13.16
N GLY A 35 7.77 2.88 13.96
CA GLY A 35 7.68 1.46 13.60
C GLY A 35 6.23 1.02 13.40
N VAL A 36 5.34 1.37 14.33
CA VAL A 36 3.91 1.09 14.23
C VAL A 36 3.30 1.80 13.02
N ALA A 37 3.53 3.12 12.89
CA ALA A 37 3.01 3.90 11.77
C ALA A 37 3.44 3.33 10.42
N SER A 38 4.68 2.88 10.28
CA SER A 38 5.19 2.28 9.04
C SER A 38 4.45 1.00 8.65
N ILE A 39 4.08 0.16 9.62
CA ILE A 39 3.31 -1.07 9.35
C ILE A 39 1.89 -0.74 8.88
N TYR A 40 1.24 0.27 9.47
CA TYR A 40 -0.14 0.63 9.14
C TYR A 40 -0.27 1.52 7.90
N LEU A 41 0.67 2.42 7.66
CA LEU A 41 0.68 3.32 6.50
C LEU A 41 1.16 2.63 5.22
N ASN A 42 1.87 1.51 5.32
CA ASN A 42 2.33 0.73 4.17
C ASN A 42 1.31 -0.33 3.71
N ARG A 43 0.04 -0.20 4.11
CA ARG A 43 -1.02 -0.99 3.47
C ARG A 43 -1.22 -0.44 2.07
N PRO A 44 -1.09 -1.26 1.01
CA PRO A 44 -1.35 -0.78 -0.34
C PRO A 44 -2.79 -0.28 -0.40
N ALA A 45 -2.96 1.00 -0.71
CA ALA A 45 -4.26 1.51 -1.13
C ALA A 45 -4.66 0.69 -2.36
N TYR A 46 -5.92 0.26 -2.43
CA TYR A 46 -6.44 -0.43 -3.60
C TYR A 46 -7.17 0.59 -4.49
N GLU A 47 -6.94 0.48 -5.79
CA GLU A 47 -7.63 1.24 -6.82
C GLU A 47 -8.46 0.31 -7.68
N THR A 48 -9.60 0.80 -8.14
CA THR A 48 -10.50 0.04 -9.01
C THR A 48 -9.85 -0.20 -10.37
N LEU A 49 -9.69 -1.47 -10.73
CA LEU A 49 -9.18 -1.88 -12.04
C LEU A 49 -10.30 -1.86 -13.09
N TYR A 50 -11.40 -2.57 -12.78
CA TYR A 50 -12.63 -2.69 -13.58
C TYR A 50 -13.86 -2.78 -12.67
N VAL A 51 -15.02 -2.37 -13.20
CA VAL A 51 -16.35 -2.44 -12.58
C VAL A 51 -17.35 -3.00 -13.59
N GLY A 52 -18.51 -3.46 -13.12
CA GLY A 52 -19.57 -3.98 -14.00
C GLY A 52 -19.19 -5.27 -14.73
N LEU A 53 -18.26 -6.04 -14.16
CA LEU A 53 -17.81 -7.31 -14.73
C LEU A 53 -18.85 -8.40 -14.53
N GLU A 54 -18.94 -9.31 -15.50
CA GLU A 54 -19.58 -10.60 -15.28
C GLU A 54 -18.74 -11.46 -14.32
N ARG A 55 -19.39 -12.36 -13.57
CA ARG A 55 -18.69 -13.25 -12.63
C ARG A 55 -17.63 -14.14 -13.30
N SER A 56 -17.83 -14.49 -14.56
CA SER A 56 -16.85 -15.21 -15.40
C SER A 56 -15.57 -14.39 -15.57
N ASP A 57 -15.69 -13.11 -15.90
CA ASP A 57 -14.54 -12.20 -16.06
C ASP A 57 -13.83 -11.95 -14.74
N VAL A 58 -14.55 -11.77 -13.63
CA VAL A 58 -13.94 -11.62 -12.29
C VAL A 58 -13.03 -12.80 -11.96
N ASN A 59 -13.51 -14.03 -12.22
CA ASN A 59 -12.74 -15.25 -11.99
C ASN A 59 -11.52 -15.34 -12.91
N GLN A 60 -11.67 -15.07 -14.21
CA GLN A 60 -10.56 -15.14 -15.17
C GLN A 60 -9.49 -14.08 -14.90
N ILE A 61 -9.92 -12.85 -14.60
CA ILE A 61 -9.03 -11.74 -14.23
C ILE A 61 -8.27 -12.10 -12.94
N GLY A 62 -8.96 -12.62 -11.92
CA GLY A 62 -8.34 -13.03 -10.67
C GLY A 62 -7.26 -14.11 -10.88
N LEU A 63 -7.50 -15.07 -11.77
CA LEU A 63 -6.50 -16.08 -12.13
C LEU A 63 -5.26 -15.46 -12.78
N VAL A 64 -5.45 -14.59 -13.78
CA VAL A 64 -4.32 -13.97 -14.50
C VAL A 64 -3.52 -13.04 -13.58
N LEU A 65 -4.19 -12.24 -12.75
CA LEU A 65 -3.52 -11.37 -11.77
C LEU A 65 -2.76 -12.19 -10.73
N GLY A 66 -3.35 -13.29 -10.26
CA GLY A 66 -2.70 -14.23 -9.35
C GLY A 66 -1.45 -14.88 -9.95
N GLU A 67 -1.51 -15.35 -11.20
CA GLU A 67 -0.37 -15.90 -11.93
C GLU A 67 0.76 -14.87 -12.11
N ALA A 68 0.39 -13.60 -12.28
CA ALA A 68 1.32 -12.48 -12.42
C ALA A 68 1.91 -11.99 -11.09
N GLY A 69 1.46 -12.51 -9.95
CA GLY A 69 1.84 -12.03 -8.63
C GLY A 69 1.32 -10.64 -8.29
N ILE A 70 0.30 -10.16 -9.01
CA ILE A 70 -0.36 -8.88 -8.71
C ILE A 70 -1.45 -9.16 -7.68
N GLY A 71 -1.31 -8.59 -6.49
CA GLY A 71 -2.37 -8.64 -5.48
C GLY A 71 -3.67 -8.05 -6.03
N PHE A 72 -4.80 -8.65 -5.70
CA PHE A 72 -6.09 -8.15 -6.13
C PHE A 72 -7.14 -8.40 -5.05
N ASP A 73 -8.22 -7.63 -5.10
CA ASP A 73 -9.41 -7.83 -4.27
C ASP A 73 -10.66 -7.74 -5.15
N VAL A 74 -11.75 -8.35 -4.71
CA VAL A 74 -13.06 -8.26 -5.38
C VAL A 74 -13.93 -7.32 -4.56
N GLY A 75 -14.51 -6.32 -5.21
CA GLY A 75 -15.35 -5.37 -4.51
C GLY A 75 -16.59 -6.02 -3.90
N ALA A 76 -17.20 -5.33 -2.94
CA ALA A 76 -18.35 -5.85 -2.20
C ALA A 76 -19.59 -6.11 -3.10
N ASP A 77 -19.64 -5.50 -4.28
CA ASP A 77 -20.62 -5.73 -5.34
C ASP A 77 -20.44 -7.09 -6.04
N GLY A 78 -19.27 -7.71 -5.92
CA GLY A 78 -18.92 -8.98 -6.58
C GLY A 78 -18.70 -8.85 -8.09
N THR A 79 -18.73 -7.63 -8.62
CA THR A 79 -18.63 -7.30 -10.06
C THR A 79 -17.50 -6.30 -10.34
N SER A 80 -16.71 -5.96 -9.33
CA SER A 80 -15.54 -5.11 -9.49
C SER A 80 -14.28 -5.83 -9.02
N VAL A 81 -13.16 -5.48 -9.64
CA VAL A 81 -11.83 -5.97 -9.27
C VAL A 81 -10.96 -4.76 -8.94
N LEU A 82 -10.26 -4.84 -7.81
CA LEU A 82 -9.35 -3.82 -7.33
C LEU A 82 -7.92 -4.36 -7.30
N VAL A 83 -6.94 -3.48 -7.49
CA VAL A 83 -5.51 -3.82 -7.43
C VAL A 83 -4.76 -2.75 -6.62
N PRO A 84 -3.56 -3.03 -6.09
CA PRO A 84 -2.72 -2.03 -5.44
C PRO A 84 -2.56 -0.78 -6.30
N ALA A 85 -2.69 0.39 -5.68
CA ALA A 85 -2.54 1.68 -6.30
C ALA A 85 -1.20 1.77 -7.04
N GLY A 86 -1.23 2.31 -8.26
CA GLY A 86 -0.05 2.36 -9.14
C GLY A 86 0.22 1.10 -9.97
N THR A 87 -0.49 -0.02 -9.74
CA THR A 87 -0.38 -1.24 -10.58
C THR A 87 -1.46 -1.37 -11.64
N THR A 88 -2.44 -0.47 -11.66
CA THR A 88 -3.59 -0.50 -12.58
C THR A 88 -3.18 -0.53 -14.05
N ALA A 89 -2.22 0.30 -14.47
CA ALA A 89 -1.74 0.34 -15.85
C ALA A 89 -1.08 -0.99 -16.28
N GLN A 90 -0.23 -1.55 -15.40
CA GLN A 90 0.43 -2.83 -15.64
C GLN A 90 -0.59 -3.97 -15.74
N ALA A 91 -1.55 -4.01 -14.80
CA ALA A 91 -2.62 -5.00 -14.78
C ALA A 91 -3.48 -4.92 -16.05
N ARG A 92 -3.88 -3.71 -16.49
CA ARG A 92 -4.67 -3.54 -17.73
C ARG A 92 -3.91 -3.99 -18.97
N MET A 93 -2.63 -3.64 -19.09
CA MET A 93 -1.80 -4.07 -20.22
C MET A 93 -1.73 -5.60 -20.30
N MET A 94 -1.46 -6.26 -19.18
CA MET A 94 -1.37 -7.72 -19.11
C MET A 94 -2.70 -8.41 -19.39
N LEU A 95 -3.80 -7.89 -18.85
CA LEU A 95 -5.13 -8.42 -19.12
C LEU A 95 -5.52 -8.23 -20.59
N ALA A 96 -5.16 -7.10 -21.20
CA ALA A 96 -5.38 -6.84 -22.62
C ALA A 96 -4.60 -7.83 -23.52
N GLU A 97 -3.36 -8.20 -23.16
CA GLU A 97 -2.60 -9.25 -23.85
C GLU A 97 -3.32 -10.62 -23.82
N LYS A 98 -4.13 -10.86 -22.79
CA LYS A 98 -4.96 -12.07 -22.65
C LYS A 98 -6.38 -11.92 -23.21
N GLY A 99 -6.73 -10.75 -23.75
CA GLY A 99 -8.06 -10.46 -24.27
C GLY A 99 -9.14 -10.29 -23.19
N LEU A 100 -8.76 -9.86 -21.98
CA LEU A 100 -9.66 -9.63 -20.84
C LEU A 100 -9.89 -8.13 -20.58
N PRO A 101 -11.08 -7.75 -20.08
CA PRO A 101 -12.28 -8.58 -19.87
C PRO A 101 -12.94 -9.00 -21.20
N THR A 102 -13.64 -10.13 -21.20
CA THR A 102 -14.34 -10.61 -22.40
C THR A 102 -15.73 -9.98 -22.58
N SER A 103 -16.34 -9.49 -21.49
CA SER A 103 -17.62 -8.79 -21.55
C SER A 103 -17.47 -7.33 -21.99
N ALA A 104 -18.42 -6.86 -22.80
CA ALA A 104 -18.43 -5.51 -23.36
C ALA A 104 -18.80 -4.41 -22.33
N ASN A 105 -19.25 -4.78 -21.13
CA ASN A 105 -19.83 -3.86 -20.14
C ASN A 105 -18.82 -3.32 -19.13
N ALA A 106 -17.58 -3.80 -19.15
CA ALA A 106 -16.57 -3.40 -18.18
C ALA A 106 -16.23 -1.90 -18.27
N GLY A 107 -16.40 -1.16 -17.17
CA GLY A 107 -15.95 0.24 -17.05
C GLY A 107 -16.94 1.33 -17.51
N TYR A 108 -18.22 1.00 -17.74
CA TYR A 108 -19.21 1.99 -18.21
C TYR A 108 -19.75 2.96 -17.13
N GLU A 109 -19.61 2.65 -15.84
CA GLU A 109 -20.23 3.44 -14.76
C GLU A 109 -19.66 4.87 -14.61
N LEU A 110 -18.45 5.11 -15.12
CA LEU A 110 -17.83 6.44 -15.12
C LEU A 110 -18.48 7.41 -16.13
N PHE A 111 -19.21 6.88 -17.12
CA PHE A 111 -19.83 7.68 -18.19
C PHE A 111 -21.32 7.92 -17.97
N ASP A 112 -21.97 7.15 -17.10
CA ASP A 112 -23.41 7.27 -16.84
C ASP A 112 -23.74 8.40 -15.84
N ASN A 113 -22.78 8.73 -14.96
CA ASN A 113 -22.95 9.76 -13.92
C ASN A 113 -22.63 11.20 -14.40
N VAL A 114 -22.38 11.41 -15.69
CA VAL A 114 -22.05 12.73 -16.28
C VAL A 114 -23.14 13.27 -17.22
N GLY A 115 -24.36 12.70 -17.17
CA GLY A 115 -25.53 13.10 -17.96
C GLY A 115 -26.52 13.99 -17.23
#